data_AF-A0A6N7WP49-F1
#
_entry.id   AF-A0A6N7WP49-F1
#
_cell.length_a   1.000
_cell.length_b   1.000
_cell.length_c   1.000
_cell.angle_alpha   90.00
_cell.angle_beta   90.00
_cell.angle_gamma   90.00
#
_symmetry.space_group_name_H-M   'P 1'
#
loop_
_entity.id
_entity.type
_entity.pdbx_description
1 polymer ?
#
loop_
_entity_poly.entity_id
_entity_poly.type
_entity_poly.pdbx_seq_one_letter_code
_entity_poly.pdbx_strand_id
1 'polypeptide(L)' 'MSIITSHQAHSGIEKAVNLDKLISAVYISPYAPKWFEDVVRDVMQKYELNKPVYYSEMLKTPFY' A
#
# COMPACT_ATOMS: atom_id res chain seq x y z
N MET A 1 -7.53 -16.84 -35.33
CA MET A 1 -7.97 -16.39 -33.99
C MET A 1 -7.61 -17.47 -32.98
N SER A 2 -6.49 -17.31 -32.28
CA SER A 2 -6.09 -18.26 -31.24
C SER A 2 -6.64 -17.78 -29.90
N ILE A 3 -7.66 -18.48 -29.39
CA ILE A 3 -8.10 -18.34 -28.00
C ILE A 3 -7.03 -19.00 -27.12
N ILE A 4 -6.18 -18.18 -26.52
CA ILE A 4 -5.23 -18.66 -25.51
C ILE A 4 -6.01 -18.72 -24.19
N THR A 5 -6.60 -19.87 -23.90
CA THR A 5 -7.16 -20.16 -22.56
C THR A 5 -5.98 -20.38 -21.62
N SER A 6 -5.45 -19.32 -21.01
CA SER A 6 -4.40 -19.44 -20.01
C SER A 6 -4.95 -20.09 -18.73
N HIS A 7 -4.20 -21.08 -18.26
CA HIS A 7 -4.48 -21.97 -17.14
C HIS A 7 -5.10 -21.28 -15.91
N GLN A 8 -6.32 -21.68 -15.56
CA GLN A 8 -6.91 -21.45 -14.25
C GLN A 8 -6.44 -22.54 -13.27
N ALA A 9 -5.20 -22.43 -12.78
CA ALA A 9 -4.74 -23.22 -11.65
C ALA A 9 -5.17 -22.52 -10.34
N HIS A 10 -6.43 -22.66 -9.96
CA HIS A 10 -6.90 -22.16 -8.66
C HIS A 10 -6.46 -23.12 -7.55
N SER A 11 -5.26 -22.92 -6.99
CA SER A 11 -4.87 -23.51 -5.70
C SER A 11 -4.88 -22.42 -4.63
N GLY A 12 -6.08 -21.97 -4.24
CA GLY A 12 -6.26 -20.95 -3.22
C GLY A 12 -7.72 -20.72 -2.89
N ILE A 13 -7.99 -20.29 -1.66
CA ILE A 13 -9.30 -19.83 -1.21
C ILE A 13 -9.28 -18.31 -1.13
N GLU A 14 -10.26 -17.64 -1.74
CA GLU A 14 -10.45 -16.21 -1.52
C GLU A 14 -10.93 -15.95 -0.09
N LYS A 15 -10.37 -14.91 0.54
CA LYS A 15 -10.79 -14.47 1.86
C LYS A 15 -11.10 -12.99 1.83
N ALA A 16 -12.33 -12.65 2.21
CA ALA A 16 -12.70 -11.27 2.44
C ALA A 16 -11.85 -10.71 3.60
N VAL A 17 -11.16 -9.60 3.33
CA VAL A 17 -10.35 -8.88 4.32
C VAL A 17 -10.80 -7.43 4.40
N ASN A 18 -10.70 -6.86 5.59
CA ASN A 18 -10.96 -5.45 5.81
C ASN A 18 -9.62 -4.72 6.01
N LEU A 19 -9.17 -4.00 4.97
CA LEU A 19 -7.89 -3.28 5.00
C LEU A 19 -7.88 -2.16 6.05
N ASP A 20 -9.04 -1.57 6.37
CA ASP A 20 -9.14 -0.57 7.44
C ASP A 20 -8.77 -1.15 8.82
N LYS A 21 -9.03 -2.44 9.05
CA LYS A 21 -8.63 -3.13 10.28
C LYS A 21 -7.17 -3.58 10.28
N LEU A 22 -6.59 -3.82 9.11
CA LEU A 22 -5.26 -4.41 8.97
C LEU A 22 -4.16 -3.36 8.90
N ILE A 23 -4.46 -2.19 8.33
CA ILE A 23 -3.50 -1.11 8.13
C ILE A 23 -3.69 -0.07 9.22
N SER A 24 -2.62 0.21 10.00
CA SER A 24 -2.64 1.26 11.02
C SER A 24 -2.17 2.62 10.49
N ALA A 25 -1.12 2.63 9.68
CA ALA A 25 -0.50 3.82 9.11
C ALA A 25 0.33 3.47 7.87
N VAL A 26 0.61 4.47 7.04
CA VAL A 26 1.52 4.37 5.89
C VAL A 26 2.75 5.23 6.17
N TYR A 27 3.93 4.66 5.92
CA TYR A 27 5.20 5.37 6.08
C TYR A 27 5.91 5.50 4.74
N ILE A 28 6.26 6.72 4.38
CA ILE A 28 7.00 7.08 3.17
C ILE A 28 8.47 7.25 3.53
N SER A 29 9.39 6.77 2.69
CA SER A 29 10.83 6.98 2.89
C SER A 29 11.15 8.48 3.06
N PRO A 30 12.03 8.88 4.00
CA PRO A 30 12.40 10.28 4.17
C PRO A 30 13.12 10.87 2.96
N TYR A 31 13.64 10.03 2.07
CA TYR A 31 14.29 10.44 0.82
C TYR A 31 13.33 10.49 -0.37
N ALA A 32 12.06 10.12 -0.18
CA ALA A 32 11.10 10.10 -1.27
C ALA A 32 10.78 11.53 -1.73
N PRO A 33 10.81 11.80 -3.05
CA PRO A 33 10.43 13.10 -3.59
C PRO A 33 8.93 13.37 -3.36
N LYS A 34 8.55 14.65 -3.33
CA LYS A 34 7.18 15.08 -2.99
C LYS A 34 6.10 14.42 -3.87
N TRP A 35 6.35 14.28 -5.17
CA TRP A 35 5.40 13.67 -6.11
C TRP A 35 5.01 12.23 -5.70
N PHE A 36 5.89 11.51 -5.01
CA PHE A 36 5.59 10.16 -4.54
C PHE A 36 4.57 10.17 -3.41
N GLU A 37 4.63 11.16 -2.50
CA GLU A 37 3.59 11.34 -1.48
C GLU A 37 2.24 11.62 -2.13
N ASP A 38 2.21 12.44 -3.18
CA ASP A 38 0.97 12.76 -3.89
C ASP A 38 0.35 11.48 -4.50
N VAL A 39 1.16 10.63 -5.14
CA VAL A 39 0.71 9.32 -5.66
C VAL A 39 0.19 8.41 -4.54
N VAL A 40 0.87 8.37 -3.39
CA VAL A 40 0.40 7.57 -2.24
C VAL A 40 -0.95 8.07 -1.74
N ARG A 41 -1.14 9.40 -1.63
CA ARG A 41 -2.40 10.01 -1.21
C ARG A 41 -3.54 9.71 -2.19
N ASP A 42 -3.29 9.80 -3.49
CA ASP A 42 -4.27 9.46 -4.53
C ASP A 42 -4.73 7.99 -4.42
N VAL A 43 -3.79 7.07 -4.18
CA VAL A 43 -4.10 5.65 -3.97
C VAL A 43 -4.94 5.47 -2.70
N MET A 44 -4.58 6.13 -1.60
CA MET A 44 -5.35 6.04 -0.36
C MET A 44 -6.77 6.55 -0.52
N GLN A 45 -6.96 7.66 -1.23
CA GLN A 45 -8.28 8.19 -1.55
C GLN A 45 -9.09 7.23 -2.43
N LYS A 46 -8.47 6.64 -3.46
CA LYS A 46 -9.13 5.68 -4.37
C LYS A 46 -9.72 4.48 -3.64
N TYR A 47 -9.08 4.03 -2.57
CA TYR A 47 -9.54 2.90 -1.75
C TYR A 47 -10.21 3.33 -0.44
N GLU A 48 -10.54 4.62 -0.31
CA GLU A 48 -11.22 5.19 0.87
C GLU A 48 -10.48 4.88 2.19
N LEU A 49 -9.15 4.76 2.12
CA LEU A 49 -8.31 4.35 3.23
C LEU A 49 -7.89 5.57 4.05
N ASN A 50 -8.70 5.93 5.03
CA ASN A 50 -8.46 7.07 5.93
C ASN A 50 -7.43 6.75 7.02
N LYS A 51 -6.20 6.42 6.62
CA LYS A 51 -5.08 6.13 7.52
C LYS A 51 -4.05 7.26 7.48
N PRO A 52 -3.33 7.50 8.59
CA PRO A 52 -2.31 8.52 8.61
C PRO A 52 -1.13 8.14 7.71
N VAL A 53 -0.56 9.16 7.05
CA VAL A 53 0.63 9.05 6.20
C VAL A 53 1.74 9.88 6.83
N TYR A 54 2.87 9.23 7.13
CA TYR A 54 4.03 9.86 7.73
C TYR A 54 5.26 9.69 6.84
N TYR A 55 6.21 10.61 6.94
CA TYR A 55 7.58 10.30 6.53
C TYR A 55 8.26 9.48 7.62
N SER A 56 8.99 8.45 7.20
CA SER A 56 9.70 7.55 8.10
C SER A 56 10.80 8.29 8.86
N GLU A 57 10.89 7.99 10.14
CA GLU A 57 11.86 8.57 11.06
C GLU A 57 13.24 7.91 10.97
N MET A 58 13.52 7.11 9.95
CA MET A 58 14.78 6.38 9.80
C MET A 58 16.03 7.28 9.84
N LEU A 59 15.88 8.56 9.49
CA LEU A 59 16.95 9.56 9.58
C LEU A 59 17.13 10.18 10.97
N LYS A 60 16.17 9.98 11.88
CA LYS A 60 16.29 10.48 13.25
C LYS A 60 17.38 9.71 13.97
N THR A 61 18.12 10.43 14.80
CA THR A 61 19.10 9.82 15.71
C THR A 61 18.41 8.78 16.59
N PRO A 62 18.90 7.53 16.65
CA PRO A 62 18.34 6.54 17.55
C PRO A 62 18.52 7.01 19.00
N PHE A 63 17.52 6.73 19.83
CA PHE A 63 17.55 7.05 21.25
C PHE A 63 18.61 6.18 21.97
N TYR A 64 19.36 6.77 22.92
CA TYR A 64 20.26 6.09 23.85
C TYR A 64 19.59 5.91 25.21
#